data_AF-A0A175RRN9-F1
#
_entry.id   AF-A0A175RRN9-F1
#
_cell.length_a   1.000
_cell.length_b   1.000
_cell.length_c   1.000
_cell.angle_alpha   90.00
_cell.angle_beta   90.00
_cell.angle_gamma   90.00
#
_symmetry.space_group_name_H-M   'P 1'
#
loop_
_entity.id
_entity.type
_entity.pdbx_description
1 polymer ?
#
loop_
_entity_poly.entity_id
_entity_poly.type
_entity_poly.pdbx_seq_one_letter_code
_entity_poly.pdbx_strand_id
1 'polypeptide(L)'
;MQQTIDDHESWLEVPADEVPVNATVRYDDRGERLVGTVVDELATPGATALVVLDAEGAPRVVPVEARLEMRVGGKRLSTAGR
;
A
#
# COMPACT_ATOMS: atom_id res chain seq x y z
N MET A 1 -25.79 -22.74 3.60
CA MET A 1 -25.19 -21.89 2.54
C MET A 1 -23.89 -21.36 3.11
N GLN A 2 -22.75 -21.89 2.66
CA GLN A 2 -21.44 -21.50 3.16
C GLN A 2 -20.94 -20.35 2.28
N GLN A 3 -20.92 -19.14 2.85
CA GLN A 3 -20.39 -17.95 2.16
C GLN A 3 -18.87 -18.01 2.28
N THR A 4 -18.18 -18.36 1.18
CA THR A 4 -16.74 -18.20 1.09
C THR A 4 -16.50 -16.72 0.78
N ILE A 5 -16.16 -15.94 1.81
CA ILE A 5 -15.62 -14.60 1.63
C ILE A 5 -14.25 -14.81 1.00
N ASP A 6 -14.15 -14.57 -0.31
CA ASP A 6 -12.84 -14.50 -0.96
C ASP A 6 -12.27 -13.12 -0.68
N ASP A 7 -11.59 -13.00 0.47
CA ASP A 7 -10.74 -11.85 0.81
C ASP A 7 -9.49 -11.88 -0.09
N HIS A 8 -9.68 -11.79 -1.41
CA HIS A 8 -8.59 -11.63 -2.35
C HIS A 8 -7.94 -10.26 -2.13
N GLU A 9 -6.97 -10.21 -1.22
CA GLU A 9 -6.03 -9.11 -1.09
C GLU A 9 -5.44 -8.81 -2.47
N SER A 10 -5.87 -7.71 -3.05
CA SER A 10 -5.43 -7.29 -4.37
C SER A 10 -4.39 -6.18 -4.19
N TRP A 11 -3.33 -6.22 -4.99
CA TRP A 11 -2.24 -5.24 -4.98
C TRP A 11 -2.30 -4.46 -6.29
N LEU A 12 -2.33 -3.14 -6.20
CA LEU A 12 -2.36 -2.23 -7.35
C LEU A 12 -1.09 -1.40 -7.37
N GLU A 13 -0.36 -1.43 -8.48
CA GLU A 13 0.78 -0.53 -8.69
C GLU A 13 0.29 0.92 -8.73
N VAL A 14 0.90 1.77 -7.90
CA VAL A 14 0.52 3.19 -7.76
C VAL A 14 1.78 4.04 -7.59
N PRO A 15 1.79 5.28 -8.11
CA PRO A 15 2.87 6.20 -7.84
C PRO A 15 2.82 6.70 -6.38
N ALA A 16 3.96 7.09 -5.82
CA ALA A 16 4.09 7.42 -4.40
C ALA A 16 3.17 8.56 -3.94
N ASP A 17 2.91 9.53 -4.81
CA ASP A 17 2.04 10.69 -4.57
C ASP A 17 0.53 10.35 -4.57
N GLU A 18 0.16 9.17 -5.04
CA GLU A 18 -1.22 8.67 -4.97
C GLU A 18 -1.47 7.75 -3.76
N VAL A 19 -0.45 7.47 -2.95
CA VAL A 19 -0.58 6.60 -1.78
C VAL A 19 -1.05 7.42 -0.58
N PRO A 20 -2.25 7.16 -0.03
CA PRO A 20 -2.72 7.89 1.13
C PRO A 20 -2.00 7.44 2.40
N VAL A 21 -1.82 8.36 3.35
CA VAL A 21 -1.40 8.03 4.72
C VAL A 21 -2.36 7.00 5.32
N ASN A 22 -1.81 6.02 6.03
CA ASN A 22 -2.43 4.78 6.53
C ASN A 22 -2.72 3.69 5.50
N ALA A 23 -2.31 3.86 4.24
CA ALA A 23 -2.34 2.76 3.28
C ALA A 23 -1.29 1.70 3.60
N THR A 24 -1.66 0.43 3.43
CA THR A 24 -0.68 -0.65 3.38
C THR A 24 -0.10 -0.72 1.97
N VAL A 25 1.22 -0.61 1.89
CA VAL A 25 1.98 -0.70 0.64
C VAL A 25 2.95 -1.86 0.66
N ARG A 26 3.28 -2.34 -0.54
CA ARG A 26 4.35 -3.26 -0.83
C ARG A 26 5.34 -2.59 -1.77
N TYR A 27 6.63 -2.66 -1.47
CA TYR A 27 7.67 -2.00 -2.26
C TYR A 27 8.93 -2.87 -2.33
N ASP A 28 9.78 -2.60 -3.32
CA ASP A 28 11.12 -3.19 -3.41
C ASP A 28 12.13 -2.26 -2.73
N ASP A 29 12.91 -2.82 -1.79
CA ASP A 29 14.07 -2.18 -1.20
C ASP A 29 15.25 -3.14 -1.34
N ARG A 30 16.26 -2.75 -2.13
CA ARG A 30 17.49 -3.52 -2.35
C ARG A 30 17.26 -4.97 -2.82
N GLY A 31 16.21 -5.22 -3.60
CA GLY A 31 15.86 -6.56 -4.09
C GLY A 31 15.07 -7.42 -3.09
N GLU A 32 14.70 -6.86 -1.94
CA GLU A 32 13.77 -7.45 -1.00
C GLU A 32 12.41 -6.77 -1.11
N ARG A 33 11.35 -7.58 -1.18
CA ARG A 33 9.99 -7.06 -1.22
C ARG A 33 9.44 -6.90 0.19
N LEU A 34 9.27 -5.66 0.61
CA LEU A 34 8.80 -5.30 1.94
C LEU A 34 7.34 -4.86 1.92
N VAL A 35 6.66 -5.03 3.04
CA VAL A 35 5.29 -4.57 3.26
C VAL A 35 5.28 -3.68 4.50
N GLY A 36 4.55 -2.58 4.43
CA GLY A 36 4.39 -1.69 5.57
C GLY A 36 3.23 -0.71 5.41
N THR A 37 3.02 0.12 6.42
CA THR A 37 1.96 1.12 6.45
C THR A 37 2.54 2.50 6.28
N VAL A 38 2.05 3.29 5.33
CA VAL A 38 2.43 4.69 5.18
C VAL A 38 1.94 5.46 6.38
N VAL A 39 2.82 6.22 7.02
CA VAL A 39 2.49 7.05 8.19
C VAL A 39 2.76 8.53 7.97
N ASP A 40 3.59 8.86 6.97
CA ASP A 40 3.89 10.24 6.63
C ASP A 40 4.39 10.37 5.19
N GLU A 41 4.40 11.59 4.69
CA GLU A 41 4.93 11.97 3.38
C GLU A 41 6.04 13.00 3.57
N LEU A 42 7.20 12.75 2.95
CA LEU A 42 8.32 13.65 2.97
C LEU A 42 8.43 14.37 1.62
N ALA A 43 8.04 15.64 1.60
CA ALA A 43 8.25 16.51 0.45
C ALA A 43 9.74 16.87 0.35
N THR A 44 10.39 16.43 -0.72
CA THR A 44 11.77 16.80 -1.05
C THR A 44 11.80 17.68 -2.30
N PRO A 45 12.85 18.52 -2.51
CA PRO A 45 12.97 19.31 -3.73
C PRO A 45 12.99 18.40 -4.97
N GLY A 46 11.87 18.36 -5.69
CA GLY A 46 11.69 17.58 -6.92
C GLY A 46 11.05 16.19 -6.78
N ALA A 47 10.68 15.74 -5.57
CA ALA A 47 10.08 14.41 -5.36
C ALA A 47 9.32 14.28 -4.00
N THR A 48 8.34 13.37 -3.94
CA THR A 48 7.67 12.95 -2.70
C THR A 48 8.17 11.57 -2.29
N ALA A 49 8.78 11.45 -1.11
CA ALA A 49 9.12 10.17 -0.51
C ALA A 49 8.07 9.79 0.54
N LEU A 50 7.86 8.49 0.75
CA LEU A 50 6.91 7.99 1.75
C LEU A 50 7.63 7.51 3.00
N VAL A 51 7.09 7.79 4.18
CA VAL A 51 7.54 7.17 5.43
C VAL A 51 6.62 5.98 5.71
N VAL A 52 7.21 4.79 5.74
CA VAL A 52 6.50 3.53 5.94
C VAL A 52 6.98 2.89 7.23
N LEU A 53 6.04 2.47 8.09
CA LEU A 53 6.34 1.58 9.21
C LEU A 53 6.31 0.13 8.74
N ASP A 54 7.37 -0.61 9.01
CA ASP A 54 7.40 -2.05 8.80
C ASP A 54 6.62 -2.82 9.90
N ALA A 55 6.63 -4.16 9.81
CA ALA A 55 5.92 -5.03 10.75
C ALA A 55 6.44 -4.93 12.20
N GLU A 56 7.67 -4.45 12.41
CA GLU A 56 8.26 -4.23 13.72
C GLU A 56 8.01 -2.79 14.23
N GLY A 57 7.37 -1.95 13.41
CA GLY A 57 7.14 -0.54 13.70
C GLY A 57 8.36 0.34 13.46
N ALA A 58 9.39 -0.16 12.77
CA ALA A 58 10.54 0.65 12.42
C ALA A 58 10.22 1.53 11.19
N PRO A 59 10.52 2.84 11.25
CA PRO A 59 10.27 3.75 10.14
C PRO A 59 11.31 3.57 9.03
N ARG A 60 10.83 3.52 7.80
CA ARG A 60 11.62 3.44 6.57
C ARG A 60 11.18 4.52 5.61
N VAL A 61 12.13 5.08 4.87
CA VAL A 61 11.84 6.07 3.82
C VAL A 61 11.87 5.35 2.48
N VAL A 62 10.74 5.38 1.78
CA VAL A 62 10.59 4.82 0.44
C VAL A 62 10.74 5.96 -0.57
N PRO A 63 11.74 5.90 -1.47
CA PRO A 63 11.97 6.94 -2.45
C PRO A 63 10.90 6.91 -3.56
N VAL A 64 10.72 8.05 -4.25
CA VAL A 64 9.67 8.21 -5.27
C VAL A 64 9.83 7.24 -6.45
N GLU A 65 11.08 6.88 -6.78
CA GLU A 65 11.41 5.96 -7.87
C GLU A 65 11.17 4.49 -7.53
N ALA A 66 10.87 4.17 -6.26
CA ALA A 66 10.58 2.81 -5.87
C ALA A 66 9.25 2.36 -6.46
N ARG A 67 9.22 1.12 -6.97
CA ARG A 67 7.99 0.51 -7.44
C ARG A 67 7.11 0.17 -6.24
N LEU A 68 5.98 0.87 -6.12
CA LEU A 68 5.03 0.75 -5.03
C LEU A 68 3.75 0.06 -5.51
N GLU A 69 3.23 -0.83 -4.67
CA GLU A 69 1.88 -1.36 -4.82
C GLU A 69 1.09 -1.09 -3.55
N MET A 70 -0.10 -0.54 -3.70
CA MET A 70 -1.04 -0.34 -2.61
C MET A 70 -1.97 -1.56 -2.50
N ARG A 71 -2.22 -1.98 -1.27
CA ARG A 71 -3.25 -2.97 -0.96
C ARG A 71 -4.62 -2.36 -1.19
N VAL A 72 -5.40 -2.94 -2.10
CA VAL A 72 -6.80 -2.57 -2.32
C VAL A 72 -7.70 -3.67 -1.76
N GLY A 73 -8.62 -3.29 -0.88
CA GLY A 73 -9.59 -4.22 -0.31
C GLY A 73 -10.62 -4.63 -1.36
N GLY A 74 -10.75 -5.93 -1.63
CA GLY A 74 -11.75 -6.50 -2.53
C GLY A 74 -13.17 -6.46 -1.94
N LYS A 75 -13.72 -5.28 -1.63
CA LYS A 75 -15.12 -5.18 -1.20
C LYS A 75 -16.05 -5.10 -2.41
N ARG A 76 -16.26 -6.23 -3.10
CA ARG A 76 -17.35 -6.34 -4.08
C ARG A 76 -18.68 -6.46 -3.33
N LEU A 77 -19.26 -5.31 -2.97
CA LEU A 77 -20.67 -5.23 -2.57
C LEU A 77 -21.53 -5.56 -3.81
N SER A 78 -21.90 -6.83 -3.96
CA SER A 78 -22.92 -7.24 -4.94
C SER A 78 -24.28 -7.08 -4.27
N THR A 79 -24.92 -5.93 -4.43
CA THR A 79 -26.34 -5.78 -4.12
C THR A 79 -27.15 -6.35 -5.28
N ALA A 80 -27.68 -7.55 -5.12
CA ALA A 80 -28.88 -8.00 -5.80
C ALA A 80 -29.89 -8.30 -4.68
N GLY A 81 -31.04 -7.66 -4.55
CA GLY A 81 -31.88 -7.07 -5.58
C GLY A 81 -33.23 -7.78 -5.50
N ARG A 82 -34.03 -7.35 -4.51
CA ARG A 82 -35.47 -7.54 -4.27
C ARG A 82 -36.06 -8.97 -4.18
#